data_AF-A0AA95HAN8-F1
#
_entry.id   AF-A0AA95HAN8-F1
#
_cell.length_a   1.000
_cell.length_b   1.000
_cell.length_c   1.000
_cell.angle_alpha   90.00
_cell.angle_beta   90.00
_cell.angle_gamma   90.00
#
_symmetry.space_group_name_H-M   'P 1'
#
loop_
_entity.id
_entity.type
_entity.pdbx_description
1 polymer ?
#
loop_
_entity_poly.entity_id
_entity_poly.type
_entity_poly.pdbx_seq_one_letter_code
_entity_poly.pdbx_strand_id
1 'polypeptide(L)'
;MMQNTYAVTIEHPQLGKRREIKGRNTYIAQQRAQWQLAQWEQQWQQQAKQAANTPDVIALRNQVAQQALFDLQHLLHAALQRDPRIDWQTLKIALPEVAPKPIPPMIEKPTLFKLPVRPEFNPAPQREQFYTPPSLLGKWLKPIKTKQEQLAETAYQQALQAYQTTNEQIMQRWQVRHSQIEVQNAKELERYNQRLQAAQQTYEAELKQWNSVQRIDLKKIQTTNQQIDDFQAAYKRQEISAVLDYCDMVLSDSAYPDGFHKQFSLDYQAAAQLLTVQYRLPVLTQLPSLQKVIGIKNSNLVREVHLNDKELKQLYEDTLYQIALRSCYELFTADSSQALQQIQFNGYISQANHQHTILRLHSDKARFQALDLTELEPKQAFAKLSGTLNPPL
;
A
#
# COMPACT_ATOMS: atom_id res chain seq x y z
N MET A 1 1.47 -14.75 28.09
CA MET A 1 2.09 -14.03 26.96
C MET A 1 1.19 -14.21 25.75
N MET A 2 0.56 -13.14 25.26
CA MET A 2 -0.24 -13.21 24.03
C MET A 2 0.72 -13.32 22.84
N GLN A 3 0.71 -14.44 22.13
CA GLN A 3 1.43 -14.58 20.86
C GLN A 3 0.77 -13.63 19.85
N ASN A 4 1.50 -12.63 19.36
CA ASN A 4 1.00 -11.77 18.31
C ASN A 4 0.82 -12.60 17.02
N THR A 5 -0.42 -12.96 16.70
CA THR A 5 -0.81 -13.54 15.42
C THR A 5 -1.07 -12.43 14.41
N TYR A 6 -0.32 -12.44 13.30
CA TYR A 6 -0.52 -11.56 12.15
C TYR A 6 -1.48 -12.21 11.17
N ALA A 7 -2.36 -11.44 10.54
CA ALA A 7 -3.37 -11.95 9.61
C ALA A 7 -3.35 -11.17 8.29
N VAL A 8 -3.45 -11.88 7.17
CA VAL A 8 -3.57 -11.32 5.82
C VAL A 8 -4.85 -11.86 5.19
N THR A 9 -5.72 -10.97 4.71
CA THR A 9 -6.94 -11.36 3.99
C THR A 9 -6.66 -11.35 2.49
N ILE A 10 -7.06 -12.41 1.81
CA ILE A 10 -6.91 -12.60 0.36
C ILE A 10 -8.26 -12.90 -0.28
N GLU A 11 -8.40 -12.47 -1.52
CA GLU A 11 -9.60 -12.62 -2.34
C GLU A 11 -9.23 -13.02 -3.77
N HIS A 12 -10.03 -13.88 -4.39
CA HIS A 12 -9.90 -14.29 -5.79
C HIS A 12 -11.23 -14.06 -6.51
N PRO A 13 -11.38 -12.92 -7.23
CA PRO A 13 -12.66 -12.49 -7.79
C PRO A 13 -13.31 -13.51 -8.74
N GLN A 14 -12.52 -14.18 -9.57
CA GLN A 14 -12.98 -15.11 -10.60
C GLN A 14 -13.57 -16.41 -10.01
N LEU A 15 -13.15 -16.81 -8.81
CA LEU A 15 -13.69 -17.96 -8.09
C LEU A 15 -14.67 -17.56 -6.98
N GLY A 16 -14.87 -16.26 -6.74
CA GLY A 16 -15.70 -15.73 -5.65
C GLY A 16 -15.22 -16.13 -4.24
N LYS A 17 -13.92 -16.37 -4.06
CA LYS A 17 -13.36 -16.86 -2.79
C LYS A 17 -12.68 -15.75 -1.98
N ARG A 18 -12.88 -15.76 -0.67
CA ARG A 18 -12.24 -14.87 0.32
C ARG A 18 -11.78 -15.68 1.53
N ARG A 19 -10.56 -15.41 2.04
CA ARG A 19 -10.04 -16.10 3.23
C ARG A 19 -9.06 -15.22 4.00
N GLU A 20 -9.11 -15.31 5.33
CA GLU A 20 -8.11 -14.72 6.22
C GLU A 20 -7.06 -15.78 6.60
N ILE A 21 -5.79 -15.44 6.45
CA ILE A 21 -4.64 -16.32 6.66
C ILE A 21 -3.77 -15.77 7.79
N LYS A 22 -3.54 -16.59 8.83
CA LYS A 22 -2.79 -16.20 10.02
C LYS A 22 -1.36 -16.77 10.03
N GLY A 23 -0.41 -15.97 10.53
CA GLY A 23 1.00 -16.29 10.68
C GLY A 23 1.58 -15.74 11.97
N ARG A 24 2.73 -16.26 12.40
CA ARG A 24 3.43 -15.82 13.63
C ARG A 24 4.21 -14.52 13.44
N ASN A 25 4.51 -14.17 12.19
CA ASN A 25 5.00 -12.85 11.77
C ASN A 25 4.32 -12.47 10.43
N THR A 26 4.52 -11.22 10.00
CA THR A 26 3.95 -10.68 8.74
C THR A 26 4.42 -11.44 7.50
N TYR A 27 5.71 -11.76 7.41
CA TYR A 27 6.30 -12.48 6.28
C TYR A 27 5.66 -13.86 6.10
N ILE A 28 5.53 -14.64 7.16
CA ILE A 28 4.90 -15.98 7.13
C ILE A 28 3.41 -15.88 6.80
N ALA A 29 2.71 -14.87 7.32
CA ALA A 29 1.30 -14.64 6.97
C ALA A 29 1.14 -14.30 5.46
N GLN A 30 2.04 -13.48 4.91
CA GLN A 30 2.07 -13.12 3.49
C GLN A 30 2.43 -14.31 2.59
N GLN A 31 3.43 -15.11 2.96
CA GLN A 31 3.81 -16.31 2.20
C GLN A 31 2.67 -17.33 2.15
N ARG A 32 1.99 -17.58 3.28
CA ARG A 32 0.80 -18.45 3.31
C ARG A 32 -0.37 -17.89 2.50
N ALA A 33 -0.52 -16.56 2.47
CA ALA A 33 -1.53 -15.88 1.68
C ALA A 33 -1.25 -16.02 0.18
N GLN A 34 -0.01 -15.82 -0.26
CA GLN A 34 0.43 -16.05 -1.65
C GLN A 34 0.19 -17.50 -2.08
N TRP A 35 0.52 -18.47 -1.21
CA TRP A 35 0.25 -19.89 -1.47
C TRP A 35 -1.24 -20.18 -1.70
N GLN A 36 -2.12 -19.61 -0.88
CA GLN A 36 -3.56 -19.81 -1.01
C GLN A 36 -4.13 -19.14 -2.26
N LEU A 37 -3.57 -18.00 -2.69
CA LEU A 37 -3.92 -17.36 -3.97
C LEU A 37 -3.49 -18.22 -5.17
N ALA A 38 -2.27 -18.75 -5.15
CA ALA A 38 -1.77 -19.62 -6.22
C ALA A 38 -2.61 -20.90 -6.37
N GLN A 39 -3.05 -21.51 -5.26
CA GLN A 39 -4.00 -22.63 -5.30
C GLN A 39 -5.31 -22.27 -6.00
N TRP A 40 -5.83 -21.06 -5.74
CA TRP A 40 -7.06 -20.60 -6.37
C TRP A 40 -6.87 -20.31 -7.86
N GLU A 41 -5.75 -19.69 -8.25
CA GLU A 41 -5.43 -19.46 -9.66
C GLU A 41 -5.32 -20.78 -10.44
N GLN A 42 -4.68 -21.79 -9.85
CA GLN A 42 -4.60 -23.13 -10.45
C GLN A 42 -5.99 -23.75 -10.66
N GLN A 43 -6.88 -23.63 -9.68
CA GLN A 43 -8.26 -24.11 -9.79
C GLN A 43 -9.01 -23.39 -10.92
N TRP A 44 -8.83 -22.08 -11.06
CA TRP A 44 -9.43 -21.30 -12.14
C TRP A 44 -8.90 -21.74 -13.51
N GLN A 45 -7.59 -21.91 -13.67
CA GLN A 45 -7.00 -22.38 -14.92
C GLN A 45 -7.46 -23.78 -15.30
N GLN A 46 -7.66 -24.68 -14.34
CA GLN A 46 -8.24 -26.00 -14.61
C GLN A 46 -9.68 -25.91 -15.13
N GLN A 47 -10.50 -24.99 -14.58
CA GLN A 47 -11.85 -24.74 -15.09
C GLN A 47 -11.83 -24.14 -16.50
N ALA A 48 -10.88 -23.24 -16.79
CA ALA A 48 -10.72 -22.64 -18.11
C ALA A 48 -10.25 -23.64 -19.19
N LYS A 49 -9.42 -24.62 -18.83
CA LYS A 49 -8.94 -25.69 -19.75
C LYS A 49 -10.04 -26.62 -20.26
N GLN A 50 -11.23 -26.61 -19.66
CA GLN A 50 -12.37 -27.43 -20.07
C GLN A 50 -13.21 -26.78 -21.19
N ALA A 51 -12.89 -25.55 -21.63
CA ALA A 51 -13.81 -24.73 -22.43
C ALA A 51 -13.80 -24.96 -23.97
N ALA A 52 -12.76 -25.56 -24.58
CA ALA A 52 -12.77 -25.95 -26.00
C ALA A 52 -11.61 -26.89 -26.39
N ASN A 53 -11.86 -27.90 -27.25
CA ASN A 53 -10.83 -28.81 -27.79
C ASN A 53 -10.25 -28.31 -29.13
N THR A 54 -9.77 -27.07 -29.15
CA THR A 54 -9.08 -26.51 -30.33
C THR A 54 -7.63 -26.99 -30.41
N PRO A 55 -6.98 -26.98 -31.60
CA PRO A 55 -5.56 -27.28 -31.74
C PRO A 55 -4.66 -26.47 -30.79
N ASP A 56 -4.97 -25.19 -30.61
CA ASP A 56 -4.21 -24.30 -29.71
C ASP A 56 -4.33 -24.73 -28.24
N VAL A 57 -5.53 -25.13 -27.80
CA VAL A 57 -5.73 -25.65 -26.43
C VAL A 57 -5.02 -26.98 -26.24
N ILE A 58 -5.01 -27.87 -27.24
CA ILE A 58 -4.26 -29.14 -27.18
C ILE A 58 -2.76 -28.86 -27.06
N ALA A 59 -2.21 -27.93 -27.85
CA ALA A 59 -0.82 -27.53 -27.78
C ALA A 59 -0.45 -26.96 -26.39
N LEU A 60 -1.28 -26.07 -25.86
CA LEU A 60 -1.10 -25.50 -24.52
C LEU A 60 -1.15 -26.58 -23.43
N ARG A 61 -2.09 -27.52 -23.51
CA ARG A 61 -2.19 -28.64 -22.56
C ARG A 61 -0.94 -29.53 -22.59
N ASN A 62 -0.40 -29.80 -23.79
CA ASN A 62 0.86 -30.53 -23.95
C ASN A 62 2.03 -29.79 -23.33
N GLN A 63 2.14 -28.48 -23.59
CA GLN A 63 3.19 -27.65 -23.01
C GLN A 63 3.15 -27.67 -21.48
N VAL A 64 1.95 -27.48 -20.88
CA VAL A 64 1.80 -27.52 -19.41
C VAL A 64 2.13 -28.89 -18.83
N ALA A 65 1.69 -29.97 -19.49
CA ALA A 65 1.98 -31.33 -19.05
C ALA A 65 3.50 -31.63 -19.08
N GLN A 66 4.17 -31.25 -20.17
CA GLN A 66 5.61 -31.40 -20.31
C GLN A 66 6.38 -30.56 -19.29
N GLN A 67 5.96 -29.31 -19.06
CA GLN A 67 6.57 -28.45 -18.06
C GLN A 67 6.44 -29.04 -16.65
N ALA A 68 5.26 -29.53 -16.27
CA ALA A 68 5.05 -30.13 -14.95
C ALA A 68 5.94 -31.36 -14.71
N LEU A 69 6.13 -32.20 -15.73
CA LEU A 69 7.04 -33.36 -15.65
C LEU A 69 8.50 -32.91 -15.59
N PHE A 70 8.90 -31.94 -16.43
CA PHE A 70 10.26 -31.39 -16.44
C PHE A 70 10.62 -30.78 -15.10
N ASP A 71 9.73 -29.99 -14.52
CA ASP A 71 9.95 -29.31 -13.24
C ASP A 71 10.17 -30.31 -12.10
N LEU A 72 9.42 -31.42 -12.07
CA LEU A 72 9.60 -32.49 -11.08
C LEU A 72 10.93 -33.24 -11.28
N GLN A 73 11.33 -33.46 -12.53
CA GLN A 73 12.61 -34.10 -12.84
C GLN A 73 13.82 -33.23 -12.45
N HIS A 74 13.65 -31.91 -12.37
CA HIS A 74 14.74 -30.96 -12.14
C HIS A 74 14.58 -30.12 -10.85
N LEU A 75 13.80 -30.60 -9.87
CA LEU A 75 13.57 -29.90 -8.59
C LEU A 75 14.86 -29.52 -7.87
N LEU A 76 15.81 -30.45 -7.77
CA LEU A 76 17.09 -30.20 -7.10
C LEU A 76 17.91 -29.21 -7.91
N HIS A 77 18.03 -29.42 -9.22
CA HIS A 77 18.84 -28.57 -10.09
C HIS A 77 18.34 -27.11 -10.08
N ALA A 78 17.03 -26.90 -10.08
CA ALA A 78 16.45 -25.55 -9.97
C ALA A 78 16.87 -24.83 -8.68
N ALA A 79 17.03 -25.56 -7.57
CA ALA A 79 17.52 -24.98 -6.31
C ALA A 79 19.01 -24.65 -6.34
N LEU A 80 19.83 -25.46 -7.04
CA LEU A 80 21.27 -25.21 -7.18
C LEU A 80 21.57 -23.91 -7.93
N GLN A 81 20.68 -23.48 -8.82
CA GLN A 81 20.82 -22.23 -9.59
C GLN A 81 20.45 -20.95 -8.80
N ARG A 82 19.96 -21.10 -7.57
CA ARG A 82 19.50 -19.98 -6.73
C ARG A 82 20.32 -19.88 -5.45
N ASP A 83 20.55 -18.66 -5.00
CA ASP A 83 21.04 -18.42 -3.64
C ASP A 83 19.87 -18.52 -2.63
N PRO A 84 19.88 -19.49 -1.71
CA PRO A 84 18.80 -19.66 -0.73
C PRO A 84 18.92 -18.72 0.48
N ARG A 85 19.98 -17.90 0.57
CA ARG A 85 20.18 -16.95 1.68
C ARG A 85 19.09 -15.87 1.66
N ILE A 86 18.47 -15.64 2.82
CA ILE A 86 17.51 -14.56 2.97
C ILE A 86 18.25 -13.22 3.01
N ASP A 87 17.89 -12.29 2.12
CA ASP A 87 18.37 -10.92 2.18
C ASP A 87 17.58 -10.11 3.23
N TRP A 88 18.24 -9.86 4.35
CA TRP A 88 17.70 -9.07 5.47
C TRP A 88 17.20 -7.68 5.06
N GLN A 89 17.78 -7.04 4.04
CA GLN A 89 17.35 -5.71 3.59
C GLN A 89 15.98 -5.77 2.91
N THR A 90 15.70 -6.84 2.16
CA THR A 90 14.40 -7.02 1.49
C THR A 90 13.24 -7.20 2.48
N LEU A 91 13.54 -7.62 3.71
CA LEU A 91 12.55 -7.74 4.77
C LEU A 91 12.17 -6.37 5.37
N LYS A 92 13.07 -5.38 5.29
CA LYS A 92 12.85 -4.06 5.87
C LYS A 92 11.87 -3.26 5.04
N ILE A 93 11.04 -2.47 5.73
CA ILE A 93 10.14 -1.53 5.08
C ILE A 93 10.94 -0.29 4.68
N ALA A 94 10.89 0.05 3.39
CA ALA A 94 11.46 1.29 2.88
C ALA A 94 10.75 2.51 3.48
N LEU A 95 11.50 3.58 3.72
CA LEU A 95 10.89 4.85 4.13
C LEU A 95 10.00 5.38 3.00
N PRO A 96 8.72 5.71 3.27
CA PRO A 96 7.84 6.26 2.26
C PRO A 96 8.35 7.63 1.84
N GLU A 97 8.06 7.98 0.59
CA GLU A 97 8.23 9.34 0.12
C GLU A 97 7.33 10.26 0.97
N VAL A 98 7.94 11.20 1.69
CA VAL A 98 7.24 12.06 2.62
C VAL A 98 6.37 13.02 1.81
N ALA A 99 5.05 12.94 1.99
CA ALA A 99 4.13 13.89 1.39
C ALA A 99 4.56 15.33 1.72
N PRO A 100 4.44 16.30 0.78
CA PRO A 100 4.88 17.66 1.03
C PRO A 100 4.16 18.26 2.23
N LYS A 101 4.90 18.99 3.05
CA LYS A 101 4.33 19.69 4.21
C LYS A 101 3.27 20.71 3.72
N PRO A 102 2.09 20.77 4.36
CA PRO A 102 1.09 21.79 4.03
C PRO A 102 1.70 23.20 4.08
N ILE A 103 1.27 24.06 3.15
CA ILE A 103 1.78 25.42 3.00
C ILE A 103 0.82 26.37 3.74
N PRO A 104 1.32 27.33 4.53
CA PRO A 104 0.47 28.34 5.18
C PRO A 104 -0.39 29.09 4.16
N PRO A 105 -1.67 29.38 4.47
CA PRO A 105 -2.55 30.07 3.55
C PRO A 105 -2.10 31.52 3.36
N MET A 106 -2.00 31.96 2.11
CA MET A 106 -1.75 33.34 1.75
C MET A 106 -3.03 33.95 1.18
N ILE A 107 -3.76 34.74 1.97
CA ILE A 107 -4.96 35.45 1.53
C ILE A 107 -4.66 36.94 1.43
N GLU A 108 -4.81 37.48 0.23
CA GLU A 108 -4.62 38.91 -0.03
C GLU A 108 -5.66 39.77 0.70
N LYS A 109 -5.20 40.87 1.29
CA LYS A 109 -6.08 41.84 1.96
C LYS A 109 -6.97 42.55 0.93
N PRO A 110 -8.27 42.78 1.23
CA PRO A 110 -9.15 43.48 0.32
C PRO A 110 -8.73 44.94 0.16
N THR A 111 -8.93 45.48 -1.03
CA THR A 111 -8.79 46.92 -1.26
C THR A 111 -10.07 47.61 -0.81
N LEU A 112 -9.98 48.50 0.18
CA LEU A 112 -11.14 49.21 0.72
C LEU A 112 -11.55 50.39 -0.18
N PHE A 113 -12.85 50.66 -0.22
CA PHE A 113 -13.42 51.83 -0.90
C PHE A 113 -12.99 53.11 -0.19
N LYS A 114 -12.62 54.14 -0.97
CA LYS A 114 -12.25 55.45 -0.45
C LYS A 114 -13.48 56.20 0.08
N LEU A 115 -13.36 56.79 1.26
CA LEU A 115 -14.42 57.61 1.85
C LEU A 115 -14.63 58.90 1.04
N PRO A 116 -15.89 59.39 0.92
CA PRO A 116 -16.17 60.63 0.21
C PRO A 116 -15.62 61.82 1.00
N VAL A 117 -14.98 62.76 0.30
CA VAL A 117 -14.49 64.00 0.91
C VAL A 117 -15.65 64.81 1.46
N ARG A 118 -15.45 65.42 2.64
CA ARG A 118 -16.47 66.26 3.28
C ARG A 118 -16.77 67.47 2.37
N PRO A 119 -18.05 67.78 2.10
CA PRO A 119 -18.42 68.92 1.27
C PRO A 119 -17.99 70.24 1.91
N GLU A 120 -17.48 71.14 1.08
CA GLU A 120 -17.28 72.55 1.42
C GLU A 120 -18.46 73.36 0.87
N PHE A 121 -18.95 74.34 1.64
CA PHE A 121 -20.07 75.16 1.23
C PHE A 121 -19.60 76.51 0.68
N ASN A 122 -20.34 77.03 -0.29
CA ASN A 122 -20.21 78.41 -0.71
C ASN A 122 -20.53 79.37 0.46
N PRO A 123 -20.03 80.61 0.45
CA PRO A 123 -20.41 81.60 1.45
C PRO A 123 -21.92 81.83 1.44
N ALA A 124 -22.51 82.05 2.61
CA ALA A 124 -23.93 82.33 2.75
C ALA A 124 -24.32 83.62 1.98
N PRO A 125 -25.55 83.69 1.44
CA PRO A 125 -26.04 84.91 0.81
C PRO A 125 -25.94 86.06 1.80
N GLN A 126 -25.45 87.20 1.32
CA GLN A 126 -25.33 88.41 2.12
C GLN A 126 -26.54 89.30 1.91
N ARG A 127 -27.03 89.92 2.98
CA ARG A 127 -28.24 90.73 2.94
C ARG A 127 -28.12 91.84 1.90
N GLU A 128 -26.97 92.49 1.84
CA GLU A 128 -26.63 93.61 0.96
C GLU A 128 -26.77 93.28 -0.54
N GLN A 129 -26.67 92.00 -0.93
CA GLN A 129 -26.78 91.55 -2.33
C GLN A 129 -28.20 91.68 -2.89
N PHE A 130 -29.21 91.80 -2.02
CA PHE A 130 -30.63 91.84 -2.40
C PHE A 130 -31.22 93.25 -2.35
N TYR A 131 -30.49 94.22 -1.79
CA TYR A 131 -30.93 95.61 -1.67
C TYR A 131 -30.28 96.48 -2.74
N THR A 132 -31.08 97.19 -3.54
CA THR A 132 -30.58 98.23 -4.42
C THR A 132 -30.60 99.59 -3.70
N PRO A 133 -29.51 100.38 -3.77
CA PRO A 133 -29.53 101.72 -3.21
C PRO A 133 -30.59 102.58 -3.93
N PRO A 134 -31.34 103.43 -3.22
CA PRO A 134 -32.45 104.17 -3.81
C PRO A 134 -31.97 105.09 -4.95
N SER A 135 -32.63 105.00 -6.10
CA SER A 135 -32.43 105.92 -7.22
C SER A 135 -32.72 107.36 -6.80
N LEU A 136 -31.90 108.31 -7.26
CA LEU A 136 -31.97 109.75 -6.90
C LEU A 136 -33.31 110.43 -7.24
N LEU A 137 -34.20 109.78 -8.00
CA LEU A 137 -35.55 110.26 -8.32
C LEU A 137 -36.66 109.72 -7.39
N GLY A 138 -36.32 109.02 -6.30
CA GLY A 138 -37.27 108.34 -5.42
C GLY A 138 -37.71 109.07 -4.13
N LYS A 139 -37.69 110.42 -4.07
CA LYS A 139 -37.99 111.17 -2.82
C LYS A 139 -39.49 111.34 -2.49
N TRP A 140 -40.42 110.94 -3.35
CA TRP A 140 -41.85 111.27 -3.21
C TRP A 140 -42.82 110.06 -3.14
N LEU A 141 -42.32 108.83 -2.94
CA LEU A 141 -43.14 107.60 -2.95
C LEU A 141 -42.81 106.68 -1.76
N LYS A 142 -43.15 107.12 -0.53
CA LYS A 142 -42.95 106.34 0.71
C LYS A 142 -43.57 104.93 0.71
N PRO A 143 -44.78 104.66 0.17
CA PRO A 143 -45.35 103.30 0.18
C PRO A 143 -44.72 102.32 -0.82
N ILE A 144 -43.97 102.82 -1.82
CA ILE A 144 -43.28 101.98 -2.82
C ILE A 144 -41.90 101.56 -2.31
N LYS A 145 -41.22 102.45 -1.56
CA LYS A 145 -39.92 102.16 -0.94
C LYS A 145 -40.02 101.04 0.10
N THR A 146 -41.04 101.09 0.96
CA THR A 146 -41.31 100.01 1.94
C THR A 146 -41.67 98.68 1.27
N LYS A 147 -42.39 98.70 0.15
CA LYS A 147 -42.72 97.48 -0.62
C LYS A 147 -41.49 96.87 -1.30
N GLN A 148 -40.57 97.67 -1.83
CA GLN A 148 -39.30 97.18 -2.41
C GLN A 148 -38.34 96.62 -1.35
N GLU A 149 -38.22 97.29 -0.21
CA GLU A 149 -37.44 96.79 0.94
C GLU A 149 -38.02 95.48 1.49
N GLN A 150 -39.35 95.36 1.57
CA GLN A 150 -40.02 94.10 1.94
C GLN A 150 -39.77 93.00 0.91
N LEU A 151 -39.85 93.29 -0.40
CA LEU A 151 -39.57 92.31 -1.45
C LEU A 151 -38.10 91.85 -1.42
N ALA A 152 -37.15 92.77 -1.21
CA ALA A 152 -35.73 92.47 -1.04
C ALA A 152 -35.45 91.60 0.19
N GLU A 153 -36.07 91.93 1.34
CA GLU A 153 -35.96 91.12 2.55
C GLU A 153 -36.56 89.73 2.34
N THR A 154 -37.73 89.61 1.71
CA THR A 154 -38.31 88.29 1.40
C THR A 154 -37.44 87.48 0.46
N ALA A 155 -36.81 88.11 -0.54
CA ALA A 155 -35.89 87.44 -1.46
C ALA A 155 -34.61 86.98 -0.76
N TYR A 156 -34.07 87.78 0.16
CA TYR A 156 -32.94 87.41 1.01
C TYR A 156 -33.28 86.21 1.92
N GLN A 157 -34.42 86.25 2.60
CA GLN A 157 -34.87 85.16 3.47
C GLN A 157 -35.12 83.87 2.67
N GLN A 158 -35.72 83.97 1.48
CA GLN A 158 -35.88 82.83 0.56
C GLN A 158 -34.53 82.27 0.10
N ALA A 159 -33.56 83.13 -0.24
CA ALA A 159 -32.22 82.71 -0.65
C ALA A 159 -31.45 82.06 0.50
N LEU A 160 -31.57 82.60 1.72
CA LEU A 160 -30.96 82.04 2.92
C LEU A 160 -31.57 80.67 3.26
N GLN A 161 -32.89 80.55 3.20
CA GLN A 161 -33.59 79.28 3.41
C GLN A 161 -33.21 78.24 2.34
N ALA A 162 -33.12 78.65 1.06
CA ALA A 162 -32.69 77.78 -0.03
C ALA A 162 -31.22 77.33 0.15
N TYR A 163 -30.34 78.24 0.58
CA TYR A 163 -28.95 77.93 0.92
C TYR A 163 -28.84 76.91 2.06
N GLN A 164 -29.56 77.15 3.17
CA GLN A 164 -29.61 76.23 4.31
C GLN A 164 -30.12 74.85 3.89
N THR A 165 -31.26 74.81 3.19
CA THR A 165 -31.87 73.56 2.70
C THR A 165 -30.93 72.80 1.77
N THR A 166 -30.25 73.51 0.86
CA THR A 166 -29.29 72.89 -0.08
C THR A 166 -28.10 72.31 0.65
N ASN A 167 -27.50 73.04 1.59
CA ASN A 167 -26.36 72.57 2.36
C ASN A 167 -26.73 71.39 3.28
N GLU A 168 -27.91 71.43 3.90
CA GLU A 168 -28.45 70.32 4.67
C GLU A 168 -28.62 69.07 3.80
N GLN A 169 -29.21 69.20 2.61
CA GLN A 169 -29.36 68.08 1.67
C GLN A 169 -28.00 67.53 1.20
N ILE A 170 -27.02 68.40 0.92
CA ILE A 170 -25.65 67.99 0.56
C ILE A 170 -25.01 67.21 1.70
N MET A 171 -25.12 67.70 2.95
CA MET A 171 -24.61 67.00 4.11
C MET A 171 -25.29 65.67 4.35
N GLN A 172 -26.61 65.60 4.24
CA GLN A 172 -27.35 64.35 4.39
C GLN A 172 -26.91 63.33 3.34
N ARG A 173 -26.80 63.73 2.07
CA ARG A 173 -26.29 62.84 1.00
C ARG A 173 -24.87 62.37 1.27
N TRP A 174 -23.99 63.26 1.74
CA TRP A 174 -22.63 62.90 2.12
C TRP A 174 -22.61 61.92 3.30
N GLN A 175 -23.37 62.18 4.37
CA GLN A 175 -23.46 61.29 5.54
C GLN A 175 -23.96 59.90 5.17
N VAL A 176 -25.02 59.82 4.36
CA VAL A 176 -25.56 58.55 3.86
C VAL A 176 -24.50 57.80 3.04
N ARG A 177 -23.83 58.48 2.10
CA ARG A 177 -22.80 57.85 1.26
C ARG A 177 -21.58 57.42 2.08
N HIS A 178 -21.16 58.23 3.04
CA HIS A 178 -20.07 57.91 3.96
C HIS A 178 -20.38 56.65 4.76
N SER A 179 -21.54 56.62 5.41
CA SER A 179 -22.01 55.48 6.20
C SER A 179 -22.16 54.22 5.35
N GLN A 180 -22.67 54.33 4.11
CA GLN A 180 -22.77 53.20 3.18
C GLN A 180 -21.39 52.61 2.86
N ILE A 181 -20.39 53.46 2.59
CA ILE A 181 -19.02 53.01 2.30
C ILE A 181 -18.37 52.40 3.54
N GLU A 182 -18.58 52.95 4.72
CA GLU A 182 -18.09 52.35 5.98
C GLU A 182 -18.69 50.96 6.20
N VAL A 183 -20.00 50.81 6.04
CA VAL A 183 -20.68 49.51 6.14
C VAL A 183 -20.15 48.53 5.09
N GLN A 184 -19.90 48.99 3.87
CA GLN A 184 -19.35 48.15 2.79
C GLN A 184 -17.92 47.70 3.10
N ASN A 185 -17.05 48.63 3.54
CA ASN A 185 -15.68 48.31 3.95
C ASN A 185 -15.65 47.36 5.15
N ALA A 186 -16.53 47.56 6.13
CA ALA A 186 -16.66 46.66 7.27
C ALA A 186 -17.05 45.25 6.85
N LYS A 187 -18.01 45.10 5.92
CA LYS A 187 -18.41 43.79 5.36
C LYS A 187 -17.28 43.12 4.60
N GLU A 188 -16.52 43.87 3.80
CA GLU A 188 -15.36 43.32 3.07
C GLU A 188 -14.25 42.84 4.01
N LEU A 189 -13.99 43.60 5.09
CA LEU A 189 -13.03 43.22 6.11
C LEU A 189 -13.51 41.99 6.90
N GLU A 190 -14.80 41.93 7.23
CA GLU A 190 -15.41 40.77 7.90
C GLU A 190 -15.27 39.50 7.04
N ARG A 191 -15.63 39.57 5.75
CA ARG A 191 -15.46 38.47 4.79
C ARG A 191 -14.00 38.04 4.65
N TYR A 192 -13.07 38.99 4.62
CA TYR A 192 -11.64 38.69 4.61
C TYR A 192 -11.22 37.93 5.87
N ASN A 193 -11.60 38.42 7.04
CA ASN A 193 -11.26 37.79 8.32
C ASN A 193 -11.87 36.38 8.43
N GLN A 194 -13.11 36.18 7.98
CA GLN A 194 -13.76 34.87 7.95
C GLN A 194 -13.01 33.90 7.02
N ARG A 195 -12.62 34.33 5.82
CA ARG A 195 -11.82 33.50 4.89
C ARG A 195 -10.45 33.16 5.46
N LEU A 196 -9.78 34.14 6.08
CA LEU A 196 -8.47 33.95 6.70
C LEU A 196 -8.56 32.95 7.84
N GLN A 197 -9.55 33.10 8.72
CA GLN A 197 -9.77 32.18 9.84
C GLN A 197 -10.09 30.77 9.36
N ALA A 198 -10.99 30.61 8.39
CA ALA A 198 -11.32 29.30 7.82
C ALA A 198 -10.09 28.64 7.19
N ALA A 199 -9.31 29.38 6.41
CA ALA A 199 -8.08 28.84 5.81
C ALA A 199 -7.02 28.47 6.85
N GLN A 200 -6.88 29.26 7.92
CA GLN A 200 -5.99 28.93 9.04
C GLN A 200 -6.42 27.64 9.75
N GLN A 201 -7.72 27.47 10.01
CA GLN A 201 -8.25 26.25 10.63
C GLN A 201 -8.03 25.02 9.74
N THR A 202 -8.26 25.13 8.44
CA THR A 202 -7.97 24.06 7.48
C THR A 202 -6.48 23.71 7.50
N TYR A 203 -5.60 24.72 7.42
CA TYR A 203 -4.15 24.53 7.47
C TYR A 203 -3.69 23.84 8.77
N GLU A 204 -4.20 24.26 9.92
CA GLU A 204 -3.86 23.66 11.21
C GLU A 204 -4.32 22.20 11.30
N ALA A 205 -5.52 21.90 10.79
CA ALA A 205 -6.04 20.54 10.72
C ALA A 205 -5.18 19.65 9.80
N GLU A 206 -4.85 20.13 8.60
CA GLU A 206 -3.98 19.45 7.64
C GLU A 206 -2.58 19.23 8.21
N LEU A 207 -1.97 20.25 8.83
CA LEU A 207 -0.65 20.16 9.45
C LEU A 207 -0.65 19.15 10.61
N LYS A 208 -1.69 19.14 11.43
CA LYS A 208 -1.86 18.17 12.52
C LYS A 208 -1.99 16.75 11.99
N GLN A 209 -2.83 16.55 10.97
CA GLN A 209 -3.01 15.25 10.33
C GLN A 209 -1.70 14.77 9.69
N TRP A 210 -1.03 15.62 8.91
CA TRP A 210 0.27 15.34 8.30
C TRP A 210 1.30 14.92 9.35
N ASN A 211 1.46 15.69 10.44
CA ASN A 211 2.37 15.35 11.53
C ASN A 211 2.02 14.00 12.19
N SER A 212 0.73 13.70 12.36
CA SER A 212 0.28 12.45 12.98
C SER A 212 0.54 11.23 12.10
N VAL A 213 0.24 11.31 10.81
CA VAL A 213 0.47 10.24 9.83
C VAL A 213 1.97 9.98 9.70
N GLN A 214 2.78 11.03 9.51
CA GLN A 214 4.24 10.89 9.46
C GLN A 214 4.79 10.23 10.72
N ARG A 215 4.32 10.62 11.91
CA ARG A 215 4.80 10.02 13.16
C ARG A 215 4.38 8.56 13.32
N ILE A 216 3.15 8.20 12.96
CA ILE A 216 2.65 6.82 13.06
C ILE A 216 3.39 5.92 12.08
N ASP A 217 3.49 6.34 10.82
CA ASP A 217 4.13 5.56 9.77
C ASP A 217 5.62 5.40 10.06
N LEU A 218 6.33 6.48 10.42
CA LEU A 218 7.75 6.40 10.79
C LEU A 218 7.98 5.51 12.02
N LYS A 219 7.16 5.63 13.07
CA LYS A 219 7.30 4.79 14.26
C LYS A 219 7.03 3.32 13.95
N LYS A 220 6.03 3.03 13.12
CA LYS A 220 5.72 1.66 12.69
C LYS A 220 6.87 1.07 11.86
N ILE A 221 7.38 1.83 10.88
CA ILE A 221 8.52 1.42 10.05
C ILE A 221 9.76 1.18 10.91
N GLN A 222 10.09 2.11 11.81
CA GLN A 222 11.21 1.97 12.73
C GLN A 222 11.06 0.74 13.63
N THR A 223 9.87 0.52 14.18
CA THR A 223 9.61 -0.65 15.04
C THR A 223 9.74 -1.96 14.26
N THR A 224 9.17 -2.04 13.05
CA THR A 224 9.28 -3.25 12.21
C THR A 224 10.73 -3.49 11.78
N ASN A 225 11.44 -2.45 11.34
CA ASN A 225 12.83 -2.59 10.92
C ASN A 225 13.74 -2.97 12.09
N GLN A 226 13.48 -2.42 13.29
CA GLN A 226 14.17 -2.81 14.51
C GLN A 226 13.93 -4.28 14.87
N GLN A 227 12.70 -4.78 14.72
CA GLN A 227 12.40 -6.21 14.94
C GLN A 227 13.20 -7.12 13.99
N ILE A 228 13.42 -6.69 12.75
CA ILE A 228 14.24 -7.42 11.79
C ILE A 228 15.72 -7.38 12.19
N ASP A 229 16.21 -6.22 12.64
CA ASP A 229 17.58 -6.08 13.14
C ASP A 229 17.83 -6.93 14.39
N ASP A 230 16.88 -6.96 15.33
CA ASP A 230 16.92 -7.78 16.52
C ASP A 230 16.91 -9.27 16.17
N PHE A 231 16.06 -9.68 15.21
CA PHE A 231 16.00 -11.05 14.71
C PHE A 231 17.33 -11.45 14.03
N GLN A 232 17.89 -10.60 13.17
CA GLN A 232 19.18 -10.85 12.54
C GLN A 232 20.29 -11.01 13.59
N ALA A 233 20.29 -10.16 14.63
CA ALA A 233 21.27 -10.24 15.70
C ALA A 233 21.11 -11.52 16.54
N ALA A 234 19.87 -11.93 16.85
CA ALA A 234 19.59 -13.18 17.55
C ALA A 234 20.01 -14.41 16.72
N TYR A 235 19.78 -14.39 15.41
CA TYR A 235 20.23 -15.44 14.49
C TYR A 235 21.77 -15.54 14.44
N LYS A 236 22.48 -14.40 14.39
CA LYS A 236 23.95 -14.37 14.47
C LYS A 236 24.49 -14.92 15.80
N ARG A 237 23.75 -14.75 16.89
CA ARG A 237 24.06 -15.34 18.21
C ARG A 237 23.62 -16.81 18.33
N GLN A 238 23.04 -17.39 17.28
CA GLN A 238 22.54 -18.76 17.24
C GLN A 238 21.49 -19.07 18.32
N GLU A 239 20.66 -18.08 18.67
CA GLU A 239 19.54 -18.30 19.59
C GLU A 239 18.55 -19.31 18.98
N ILE A 240 18.13 -20.31 19.75
CA ILE A 240 17.35 -21.47 19.26
C ILE A 240 16.13 -21.04 18.44
N SER A 241 15.34 -20.09 18.95
CA SER A 241 14.15 -19.60 18.24
C SER A 241 14.50 -18.89 16.94
N ALA A 242 15.60 -18.12 16.91
CA ALA A 242 16.01 -17.40 15.72
C ALA A 242 16.57 -18.34 14.63
N VAL A 243 17.29 -19.41 15.02
CA VAL A 243 17.74 -20.44 14.08
C VAL A 243 16.54 -21.16 13.46
N LEU A 244 15.55 -21.55 14.28
CA LEU A 244 14.32 -22.18 13.80
C LEU A 244 13.54 -21.27 12.84
N ASP A 245 13.33 -20.00 13.21
CA ASP A 245 12.61 -19.03 12.39
C ASP A 245 13.33 -18.75 11.06
N TYR A 246 14.66 -18.66 11.07
CA TYR A 246 15.44 -18.48 9.84
C TYR A 246 15.34 -19.70 8.92
N CYS A 247 15.47 -20.92 9.46
CA CYS A 247 15.33 -22.15 8.69
C CYS A 247 13.91 -22.33 8.13
N ASP A 248 12.88 -21.91 8.87
CA ASP A 248 11.48 -21.89 8.42
C ASP A 248 11.31 -20.95 7.22
N MET A 249 11.92 -19.75 7.27
CA MET A 249 11.91 -18.80 6.16
C MET A 249 12.59 -19.37 4.91
N VAL A 250 13.77 -19.97 5.05
CA VAL A 250 14.53 -20.56 3.94
C VAL A 250 13.70 -21.62 3.21
N LEU A 251 13.10 -22.57 3.93
CA LEU A 251 12.28 -23.62 3.32
C LEU A 251 10.94 -23.09 2.80
N SER A 252 10.38 -22.05 3.42
CA SER A 252 9.15 -21.40 2.96
C SER A 252 9.35 -20.67 1.64
N ASP A 253 10.51 -20.03 1.45
CA ASP A 253 10.88 -19.29 0.24
C ASP A 253 11.32 -20.22 -0.92
N SER A 254 11.56 -21.50 -0.64
CA SER A 254 11.93 -22.51 -1.62
C SER A 254 10.92 -22.63 -2.78
N ALA A 255 11.32 -22.33 -4.02
CA ALA A 255 10.43 -22.31 -5.18
C ALA A 255 10.10 -23.73 -5.70
N TYR A 256 8.84 -24.19 -5.54
CA TYR A 256 8.39 -25.47 -6.09
C TYR A 256 7.40 -25.25 -7.23
N PRO A 257 7.19 -26.27 -8.10
CA PRO A 257 6.24 -26.18 -9.20
C PRO A 257 4.81 -26.02 -8.69
N ASP A 258 3.95 -25.47 -9.54
CA ASP A 258 2.55 -25.20 -9.20
C ASP A 258 1.82 -26.47 -8.75
N GLY A 259 1.08 -26.36 -7.64
CA GLY A 259 0.36 -27.48 -7.03
C GLY A 259 1.16 -28.27 -5.99
N PHE A 260 2.46 -28.00 -5.82
CA PHE A 260 3.23 -28.60 -4.74
C PHE A 260 2.91 -27.94 -3.38
N HIS A 261 2.66 -28.74 -2.36
CA HIS A 261 2.28 -28.25 -1.03
C HIS A 261 3.38 -28.53 -0.02
N LYS A 262 4.15 -27.49 0.32
CA LYS A 262 5.20 -27.55 1.34
C LYS A 262 4.54 -27.55 2.71
N GLN A 263 4.76 -28.60 3.48
CA GLN A 263 4.37 -28.67 4.88
C GLN A 263 5.49 -29.34 5.66
N PHE A 264 6.03 -28.64 6.64
CA PHE A 264 7.10 -29.15 7.47
C PHE A 264 7.01 -28.60 8.90
N SER A 265 7.74 -29.24 9.81
CA SER A 265 8.03 -28.72 11.13
C SER A 265 9.50 -28.91 11.47
N LEU A 266 10.03 -28.00 12.28
CA LEU A 266 11.45 -27.93 12.61
C LEU A 266 11.64 -28.09 14.12
N ASP A 267 12.71 -28.80 14.49
CA ASP A 267 13.23 -28.87 15.86
C ASP A 267 14.74 -28.69 15.82
N TYR A 268 15.33 -28.05 16.83
CA TYR A 268 16.74 -27.69 16.83
C TYR A 268 17.41 -27.95 18.18
N GLN A 269 18.53 -28.68 18.13
CA GLN A 269 19.33 -29.03 19.29
C GLN A 269 20.65 -28.26 19.26
N ALA A 270 20.73 -27.16 20.03
CA ALA A 270 21.86 -26.25 20.01
C ALA A 270 23.21 -26.91 20.35
N ALA A 271 23.24 -27.82 21.33
CA ALA A 271 24.49 -28.48 21.76
C ALA A 271 25.12 -29.33 20.64
N ALA A 272 24.31 -29.91 19.77
CA ALA A 272 24.76 -30.72 18.63
C ALA A 272 24.75 -29.93 17.30
N GLN A 273 24.24 -28.68 17.31
CA GLN A 273 23.95 -27.90 16.10
C GLN A 273 23.17 -28.73 15.06
N LEU A 274 22.20 -29.52 15.55
CA LEU A 274 21.40 -30.46 14.77
C LEU A 274 20.00 -29.90 14.53
N LEU A 275 19.63 -29.74 13.26
CA LEU A 275 18.27 -29.40 12.84
C LEU A 275 17.54 -30.65 12.38
N THR A 276 16.40 -30.95 13.01
CA THR A 276 15.48 -31.99 12.57
C THR A 276 14.37 -31.38 11.73
N VAL A 277 14.20 -31.87 10.51
CA VAL A 277 13.16 -31.47 9.57
C VAL A 277 12.16 -32.61 9.44
N GLN A 278 10.92 -32.39 9.85
CA GLN A 278 9.80 -33.28 9.55
C GLN A 278 9.07 -32.74 8.34
N TYR A 279 9.17 -33.40 7.19
CA TYR A 279 8.66 -32.90 5.92
C TYR A 279 7.55 -33.80 5.38
N ARG A 280 6.39 -33.22 5.05
CA ARG A 280 5.31 -33.94 4.38
C ARG A 280 5.65 -34.13 2.91
N LEU A 281 5.84 -35.39 2.52
CA LEU A 281 6.08 -35.77 1.13
C LEU A 281 4.76 -35.92 0.37
N PRO A 282 4.76 -35.70 -0.96
CA PRO A 282 3.61 -36.01 -1.80
C PRO A 282 3.35 -37.52 -1.79
N VAL A 283 2.10 -37.91 -2.05
CA VAL A 283 1.76 -39.31 -2.36
C VAL A 283 1.72 -39.50 -3.87
N LEU A 284 1.88 -40.74 -4.35
CA LEU A 284 1.94 -41.08 -5.79
C LEU A 284 0.79 -40.47 -6.61
N THR A 285 -0.43 -40.45 -6.06
CA THR A 285 -1.63 -39.91 -6.74
C THR A 285 -1.63 -38.39 -6.90
N GLN A 286 -0.73 -37.68 -6.22
CA GLN A 286 -0.58 -36.23 -6.33
C GLN A 286 0.41 -35.83 -7.42
N LEU A 287 1.17 -36.77 -7.99
CA LEU A 287 2.09 -36.46 -9.06
C LEU A 287 1.36 -36.32 -10.41
N PRO A 288 1.79 -35.38 -11.27
CA PRO A 288 1.29 -35.30 -12.63
C PRO A 288 1.65 -36.57 -13.38
N SER A 289 0.65 -37.19 -14.02
CA SER A 289 0.82 -38.37 -14.86
C SER A 289 0.59 -38.09 -16.33
N LEU A 290 -0.06 -36.97 -16.68
CA LEU A 290 -0.35 -36.62 -18.07
C LEU A 290 0.96 -36.34 -18.82
N GLN A 291 1.20 -37.08 -19.90
CA GLN A 291 2.38 -36.92 -20.75
C GLN A 291 2.04 -36.11 -22.01
N LYS A 292 0.89 -36.39 -22.64
CA LYS A 292 0.40 -35.65 -23.81
C LYS A 292 -1.09 -35.84 -24.05
N VAL A 293 -1.68 -34.90 -24.76
CA VAL A 293 -3.03 -34.85 -25.29
C VAL A 293 -2.95 -34.93 -26.81
N ILE A 294 -3.70 -35.86 -27.40
CA ILE A 294 -3.73 -36.12 -28.83
C ILE A 294 -5.14 -35.82 -29.34
N GLY A 295 -5.26 -34.94 -30.33
CA GLY A 295 -6.54 -34.70 -31.02
C GLY A 295 -6.95 -35.91 -31.85
N ILE A 296 -8.22 -36.31 -31.76
CA ILE A 296 -8.77 -37.40 -32.56
C ILE A 296 -9.30 -36.80 -33.87
N LYS A 297 -8.72 -37.24 -35.01
CA LYS A 297 -9.07 -36.73 -36.35
C LYS A 297 -10.59 -36.78 -36.58
N ASN A 298 -11.13 -35.72 -37.17
CA ASN A 298 -12.54 -35.57 -37.54
C ASN A 298 -13.52 -35.67 -36.35
N SER A 299 -13.05 -35.36 -35.14
CA SER A 299 -13.90 -35.26 -33.96
C SER A 299 -13.42 -34.09 -33.09
N ASN A 300 -14.32 -33.51 -32.29
CA ASN A 300 -13.94 -32.55 -31.24
C ASN A 300 -13.47 -33.27 -29.97
N LEU A 301 -12.96 -34.50 -30.09
CA LEU A 301 -12.52 -35.33 -28.97
C LEU A 301 -11.00 -35.36 -28.87
N VAL A 302 -10.51 -35.53 -27.65
CA VAL A 302 -9.09 -35.63 -27.33
C VAL A 302 -8.83 -36.92 -26.56
N ARG A 303 -7.64 -37.50 -26.77
CA ARG A 303 -7.14 -38.64 -26.00
C ARG A 303 -5.97 -38.20 -25.13
N GLU A 304 -6.05 -38.46 -23.84
CA GLU A 304 -4.93 -38.26 -22.91
C GLU A 304 -4.04 -39.51 -22.90
N VAL A 305 -2.74 -39.28 -22.90
CA VAL A 305 -1.71 -40.30 -22.74
C VAL A 305 -0.97 -39.97 -21.46
N HIS A 306 -0.99 -40.91 -20.53
CA HIS A 306 -0.33 -40.79 -19.24
C HIS A 306 0.94 -41.64 -19.21
N LEU A 307 1.84 -41.31 -18.29
CA LEU A 307 2.96 -42.17 -17.90
C LEU A 307 2.45 -43.55 -17.50
N ASN A 308 3.19 -44.59 -17.88
CA ASN A 308 2.89 -45.93 -17.38
C ASN A 308 3.32 -46.08 -15.92
N ASP A 309 2.86 -47.15 -15.26
CA ASP A 309 3.10 -47.38 -13.83
C ASP A 309 4.60 -47.40 -13.45
N LYS A 310 5.45 -47.92 -14.34
CA LYS A 310 6.90 -47.97 -14.11
C LYS A 310 7.51 -46.58 -14.16
N GLU A 311 7.14 -45.79 -15.17
CA GLU A 311 7.60 -44.39 -15.33
C GLU A 311 7.13 -43.51 -14.18
N LEU A 312 5.85 -43.64 -13.78
CA LEU A 312 5.27 -42.86 -12.70
C LEU A 312 5.92 -43.19 -11.34
N LYS A 313 6.18 -44.49 -11.06
CA LYS A 313 6.90 -44.91 -9.84
C LYS A 313 8.33 -44.38 -9.82
N GLN A 314 9.03 -44.41 -10.95
CA GLN A 314 10.39 -43.88 -11.05
C GLN A 314 10.39 -42.36 -10.80
N LEU A 315 9.52 -41.62 -11.49
CA LEU A 315 9.35 -40.17 -11.27
C LEU A 315 9.05 -39.84 -9.80
N TYR A 316 8.21 -40.66 -9.16
CA TYR A 316 7.90 -40.51 -7.74
C TYR A 316 9.11 -40.67 -6.85
N GLU A 317 9.84 -41.79 -6.96
CA GLU A 317 11.06 -42.00 -6.18
C GLU A 317 12.07 -40.86 -6.37
N ASP A 318 12.32 -40.48 -7.62
CA ASP A 318 13.26 -39.40 -7.96
C ASP A 318 12.83 -38.05 -7.38
N THR A 319 11.52 -37.76 -7.41
CA THR A 319 10.95 -36.58 -6.77
C THR A 319 11.22 -36.59 -5.25
N LEU A 320 11.05 -37.72 -4.59
CA LEU A 320 11.29 -37.84 -3.14
C LEU A 320 12.76 -37.61 -2.77
N TYR A 321 13.69 -38.22 -3.51
CA TYR A 321 15.13 -38.00 -3.30
C TYR A 321 15.49 -36.53 -3.48
N GLN A 322 14.98 -35.91 -4.56
CA GLN A 322 15.24 -34.51 -4.85
C GLN A 322 14.71 -33.57 -3.77
N ILE A 323 13.50 -33.80 -3.23
CA ILE A 323 12.96 -32.98 -2.13
C ILE A 323 13.91 -32.99 -0.93
N ALA A 324 14.34 -34.18 -0.49
CA ALA A 324 15.19 -34.31 0.69
C ALA A 324 16.56 -33.64 0.48
N LEU A 325 17.22 -33.92 -0.65
CA LEU A 325 18.52 -33.33 -0.99
C LEU A 325 18.41 -31.81 -1.15
N ARG A 326 17.38 -31.33 -1.84
CA ARG A 326 17.13 -29.91 -2.04
C ARG A 326 16.96 -29.17 -0.72
N SER A 327 16.10 -29.67 0.18
CA SER A 327 15.90 -29.05 1.48
C SER A 327 17.19 -28.97 2.29
N CYS A 328 17.99 -30.05 2.30
CA CYS A 328 19.28 -30.04 3.00
C CYS A 328 20.28 -29.06 2.36
N TYR A 329 20.34 -29.01 1.02
CA TYR A 329 21.18 -28.06 0.29
C TYR A 329 20.81 -26.61 0.62
N GLU A 330 19.53 -26.27 0.54
CA GLU A 330 19.05 -24.90 0.80
C GLU A 330 19.37 -24.48 2.24
N LEU A 331 19.13 -25.35 3.22
CA LEU A 331 19.42 -25.09 4.63
C LEU A 331 20.91 -24.93 4.93
N PHE A 332 21.76 -25.85 4.46
CA PHE A 332 23.20 -25.75 4.70
C PHE A 332 23.84 -24.55 4.00
N THR A 333 23.36 -24.21 2.80
CA THR A 333 23.86 -23.09 1.99
C THR A 333 23.38 -21.75 2.55
N ALA A 334 22.13 -21.67 3.03
CA ALA A 334 21.59 -20.45 3.61
C ALA A 334 22.18 -20.12 5.00
N ASP A 335 22.75 -21.11 5.70
CA ASP A 335 23.27 -20.95 7.06
C ASP A 335 24.58 -20.13 7.11
N SER A 336 24.40 -18.80 7.11
CA SER A 336 25.49 -17.83 7.26
C SER A 336 25.96 -17.66 8.70
N SER A 337 25.14 -18.06 9.68
CA SER A 337 25.51 -18.01 11.11
C SER A 337 26.38 -19.19 11.57
N GLN A 338 26.54 -20.22 10.73
CA GLN A 338 27.17 -21.49 11.10
C GLN A 338 26.47 -22.20 12.26
N ALA A 339 25.15 -22.09 12.33
CA ALA A 339 24.34 -22.74 13.36
C ALA A 339 24.03 -24.20 13.05
N LEU A 340 24.22 -24.66 11.81
CA LEU A 340 23.87 -26.01 11.37
C LEU A 340 25.13 -26.82 11.07
N GLN A 341 25.45 -27.78 11.93
CA GLN A 341 26.47 -28.79 11.64
C GLN A 341 25.87 -30.04 11.04
N GLN A 342 24.63 -30.35 11.39
CA GLN A 342 23.95 -31.56 10.98
C GLN A 342 22.48 -31.29 10.68
N ILE A 343 21.95 -32.04 9.72
CA ILE A 343 20.52 -32.06 9.41
C ILE A 343 20.04 -33.50 9.46
N GLN A 344 18.94 -33.72 10.17
CA GLN A 344 18.15 -34.94 10.08
C GLN A 344 16.83 -34.62 9.36
N PHE A 345 16.70 -35.08 8.13
CA PHE A 345 15.48 -34.95 7.34
C PHE A 345 14.65 -36.22 7.41
N ASN A 346 13.41 -36.09 7.86
CA ASN A 346 12.43 -37.16 7.97
C ASN A 346 11.23 -36.82 7.06
N GLY A 347 11.14 -37.51 5.93
CA GLY A 347 10.03 -37.40 5.00
C GLY A 347 8.90 -38.35 5.37
N TYR A 348 7.70 -37.82 5.59
CA TYR A 348 6.52 -38.60 5.96
C TYR A 348 5.35 -38.37 5.01
N ILE A 349 4.49 -39.38 4.89
CA ILE A 349 3.18 -39.26 4.26
C ILE A 349 2.10 -39.36 5.34
N SER A 350 0.93 -38.79 5.08
CA SER A 350 -0.23 -38.94 5.97
C SER A 350 -1.29 -39.81 5.31
N GLN A 351 -1.60 -40.95 5.93
CA GLN A 351 -2.66 -41.86 5.53
C GLN A 351 -3.58 -42.10 6.74
N ALA A 352 -4.90 -41.98 6.55
CA ALA A 352 -5.89 -42.19 7.61
C ALA A 352 -5.58 -41.47 8.95
N ASN A 353 -5.09 -40.22 8.88
CA ASN A 353 -4.63 -39.39 10.01
C ASN A 353 -3.37 -39.88 10.76
N HIS A 354 -2.70 -40.93 10.28
CA HIS A 354 -1.41 -41.37 10.80
C HIS A 354 -0.26 -40.89 9.91
N GLN A 355 0.85 -40.50 10.55
CA GLN A 355 2.08 -40.12 9.85
C GLN A 355 3.00 -41.33 9.73
N HIS A 356 3.38 -41.66 8.51
CA HIS A 356 4.32 -42.74 8.21
C HIS A 356 5.59 -42.13 7.62
N THR A 357 6.71 -42.20 8.35
CA THR A 357 8.01 -41.80 7.82
C THR A 357 8.47 -42.83 6.80
N ILE A 358 8.57 -42.41 5.54
CA ILE A 358 8.97 -43.24 4.42
C ILE A 358 10.38 -42.91 3.93
N LEU A 359 10.88 -41.72 4.23
CA LEU A 359 12.20 -41.27 3.81
C LEU A 359 12.97 -40.73 5.01
N ARG A 360 14.23 -41.13 5.16
CA ARG A 360 15.16 -40.55 6.14
C ARG A 360 16.49 -40.24 5.50
N LEU A 361 17.05 -39.09 5.88
CA LEU A 361 18.38 -38.66 5.49
C LEU A 361 19.01 -37.96 6.69
N HIS A 362 20.23 -38.36 7.06
CA HIS A 362 21.01 -37.69 8.08
C HIS A 362 22.40 -37.42 7.53
N SER A 363 22.84 -36.16 7.59
CA SER A 363 24.18 -35.78 7.15
C SER A 363 24.70 -34.64 7.98
N ASP A 364 26.01 -34.65 8.23
CA ASP A 364 26.74 -33.45 8.59
C ASP A 364 27.00 -32.56 7.36
N LYS A 365 27.30 -31.29 7.62
CA LYS A 365 27.51 -30.24 6.61
C LYS A 365 28.69 -30.57 5.70
N ALA A 366 29.81 -31.03 6.25
CA ALA A 366 31.02 -31.31 5.50
C ALA A 366 30.83 -32.47 4.52
N ARG A 367 30.25 -33.58 4.98
CA ARG A 367 29.90 -34.75 4.16
C ARG A 367 28.90 -34.38 3.07
N PHE A 368 27.90 -33.56 3.38
CA PHE A 368 26.91 -33.12 2.40
C PHE A 368 27.55 -32.24 1.30
N GLN A 369 28.35 -31.25 1.70
CA GLN A 369 29.01 -30.31 0.78
C GLN A 369 30.14 -30.95 -0.05
N ALA A 370 30.66 -32.11 0.37
CA ALA A 370 31.60 -32.89 -0.42
C ALA A 370 30.96 -33.58 -1.64
N LEU A 371 29.63 -33.62 -1.73
CA LEU A 371 28.93 -34.15 -2.90
C LEU A 371 28.78 -33.08 -3.97
N ASP A 372 29.12 -33.43 -5.20
CA ASP A 372 28.76 -32.64 -6.37
C ASP A 372 27.33 -32.95 -6.79
N LEU A 373 26.37 -32.16 -6.31
CA LEU A 373 24.95 -32.30 -6.64
C LEU A 373 24.60 -31.83 -8.06
N THR A 374 25.53 -31.22 -8.79
CA THR A 374 25.30 -30.83 -10.20
C THR A 374 25.51 -31.99 -11.17
N GLU A 375 26.43 -32.90 -10.82
CA GLU A 375 26.79 -34.06 -11.64
C GLU A 375 26.22 -35.38 -11.11
N LEU A 376 25.94 -35.49 -9.80
CA LEU A 376 25.41 -36.71 -9.21
C LEU A 376 23.89 -36.82 -9.36
N GLU A 377 23.46 -37.96 -9.91
CA GLU A 377 22.05 -38.35 -9.90
C GLU A 377 21.48 -38.37 -8.46
N PRO A 378 20.27 -37.83 -8.22
CA PRO A 378 19.70 -37.69 -6.88
C PRO A 378 19.68 -38.99 -6.06
N LYS A 379 19.32 -40.12 -6.69
CA LYS A 379 19.31 -41.44 -6.04
C LYS A 379 20.71 -41.87 -5.57
N GLN A 380 21.74 -41.57 -6.35
CA GLN A 380 23.12 -41.89 -6.01
C GLN A 380 23.65 -41.00 -4.88
N ALA A 381 23.38 -39.70 -4.94
CA ALA A 381 23.72 -38.75 -3.88
C ALA A 381 23.05 -39.15 -2.55
N PHE A 382 21.76 -39.48 -2.59
CA PHE A 382 21.00 -39.94 -1.44
C PHE A 382 21.59 -41.23 -0.83
N ALA A 383 21.99 -42.19 -1.68
CA ALA A 383 22.64 -43.42 -1.23
C ALA A 383 24.02 -43.18 -0.60
N LYS A 384 24.83 -42.26 -1.16
CA LYS A 384 26.14 -41.87 -0.60
C LYS A 384 26.02 -41.24 0.79
N LEU A 385 24.88 -40.62 1.10
CA LEU A 385 24.54 -40.09 2.42
C LEU A 385 23.88 -41.13 3.35
N SER A 386 23.81 -42.39 2.93
CA SER A 386 23.17 -43.47 3.69
C SER A 386 21.68 -43.20 3.96
N GLY A 387 21.02 -42.46 3.07
CA GLY A 387 19.59 -42.22 3.15
C GLY A 387 18.79 -43.50 2.92
N THR A 388 17.62 -43.58 3.54
CA THR A 388 16.69 -44.72 3.39
C THR A 388 15.37 -44.25 2.82
N LEU A 389 14.86 -44.92 1.79
CA LEU A 389 13.51 -44.75 1.26
C LEU A 389 12.77 -46.09 1.32
N ASN A 390 11.66 -46.11 2.04
CA ASN A 390 10.72 -47.22 2.14
C ASN A 390 9.36 -46.72 1.62
N PRO A 391 9.15 -46.69 0.29
CA PRO A 391 7.93 -46.15 -0.27
C PRO A 391 6.74 -47.02 0.18
N PRO A 392 5.55 -46.44 0.40
CA PRO A 392 4.36 -47.24 0.66
C PRO A 392 4.08 -48.13 -0.55
N LEU A 393 3.88 -49.43 -0.30
CA LEU A 393 3.52 -50.42 -1.33
C LEU A 393 2.22 -50.07 -2.05
#